data_AF-A0A972KRP8-F1
#
_entry.id   AF-A0A972KRP8-F1
#
_cell.length_a   1.000
_cell.length_b   1.000
_cell.length_c   1.000
_cell.angle_alpha   90.00
_cell.angle_beta   90.00
_cell.angle_gamma   90.00
#
_symmetry.space_group_name_H-M   'P 1'
#
loop_
_entity.id
_entity.type
_entity.pdbx_description
1 polymer ?
#
loop_
_entity_poly.entity_id
_entity_poly.type
_entity_poly.pdbx_seq_one_letter_code
_entity_poly.pdbx_strand_id
1 'polypeptide(L)'
;MKRKTAPIVMSLFIILCFPAPSIQASGGGAGFEKNTAVIVKTVGEEVALVLTARDRNGNVIRGWNTNGVDIILTARGSAANTDANPLTVAEIHDANHQALPSTGPDTWTLPKEKFIDGVCALFFMTTGADSMITIEATPGAPFGNNISEPMTFVPAAVENLLVELIPHKQPDTVFVMRRYELLVTPRDRYGNPNPDEEVPASFTARYPGEFTNTGQGSAGIFEGISFIKGTVNYFLSSTTARPDQEIIVFKADDPGVRGSTGIFSIRDHPPHPFRLIKPVDGDNMRMDYASQVFEFSWEKPLPPDPFTNVRIGGDYFTDSVTYKVVFSNMEGSPILSFASNDAGKENRLTMTAAQLLGMRYVAGVPGNYHDGDFLWHVEATDGLYVTRSSEQWKVNIYIEFLDVSILPVPAEFTLDQIYPNPFTSSTSISFSLEATSRVTIRILDMFGREVATLAGEKYEKGAHVIPFNARNLVPGFYICRLEVGKRSAFRKMVLVR
;
A
#
# COMPACT_ATOMS: atom_id res chain seq x y z
N MET A 1 29.16 48.03 -3.19
CA MET A 1 30.01 48.06 -4.40
C MET A 1 29.26 48.78 -5.51
N LYS A 2 29.92 49.70 -6.22
CA LYS A 2 29.33 50.75 -7.08
C LYS A 2 28.55 50.18 -8.26
N ARG A 3 27.29 50.61 -8.42
CA ARG A 3 26.48 50.45 -9.64
C ARG A 3 27.09 51.27 -10.77
N LYS A 4 27.36 50.65 -11.92
CA LYS A 4 27.71 51.34 -13.17
C LYS A 4 26.41 51.67 -13.90
N THR A 5 26.09 52.95 -14.00
CA THR A 5 25.08 53.53 -14.89
C THR A 5 25.64 53.60 -16.32
N ALA A 6 24.88 53.11 -17.29
CA ALA A 6 25.12 53.31 -18.73
C ALA A 6 24.11 54.35 -19.27
N PRO A 7 24.45 55.11 -20.33
CA PRO A 7 23.77 56.35 -20.66
C PRO A 7 22.46 56.13 -21.45
N ILE A 8 21.46 56.93 -21.10
CA ILE A 8 20.19 57.09 -21.84
C ILE A 8 20.46 58.01 -23.03
N VAL A 9 20.28 57.50 -24.25
CA VAL A 9 20.23 58.33 -25.46
C VAL A 9 18.80 58.82 -25.64
N MET A 10 18.59 60.09 -25.31
CA MET A 10 17.31 60.79 -25.49
C MET A 10 17.33 61.45 -26.88
N SER A 11 16.71 60.81 -27.88
CA SER A 11 16.50 61.42 -29.20
C SER A 11 15.19 62.20 -29.19
N LEU A 12 15.33 63.52 -29.22
CA LEU A 12 14.27 64.52 -29.32
C LEU A 12 13.60 64.45 -30.70
N PHE A 13 12.31 64.12 -30.78
CA PHE A 13 11.51 64.29 -32.00
C PHE A 13 10.47 65.41 -31.80
N ILE A 14 10.51 66.37 -32.71
CA ILE A 14 9.64 67.55 -32.78
C ILE A 14 8.22 67.09 -33.15
N ILE A 15 7.23 67.42 -32.31
CA ILE A 15 5.80 67.10 -32.50
C ILE A 15 5.11 68.29 -33.19
N LEU A 16 4.66 68.09 -34.42
CA LEU A 16 3.65 68.92 -35.06
C LEU A 16 2.27 68.46 -34.54
N CYS A 17 1.55 69.35 -33.85
CA CYS A 17 0.17 69.14 -33.43
C CYS A 17 -0.76 69.05 -34.64
N PHE A 18 -1.42 67.92 -34.81
CA PHE A 18 -2.62 67.77 -35.62
C PHE A 18 -3.77 67.23 -34.75
N PRO A 19 -5.03 67.59 -35.04
CA PRO A 19 -6.17 67.30 -34.18
C PRO A 19 -6.46 65.79 -34.12
N ALA A 20 -6.90 65.33 -32.94
CA ALA A 20 -7.23 63.94 -32.68
C ALA A 20 -8.39 63.45 -33.59
N PRO A 21 -8.27 62.29 -34.25
CA PRO A 21 -9.38 61.72 -34.99
C PRO A 21 -10.45 61.17 -34.05
N SER A 22 -11.72 61.42 -34.40
CA SER A 22 -12.91 60.93 -33.71
C SER A 22 -13.06 59.41 -33.81
N ILE A 23 -13.44 58.77 -32.71
CA ILE A 23 -13.62 57.32 -32.58
C ILE A 23 -14.91 56.87 -33.30
N GLN A 24 -14.78 55.99 -34.31
CA GLN A 24 -15.88 55.22 -34.90
C GLN A 24 -15.53 53.71 -34.88
N ALA A 25 -16.55 52.88 -34.64
CA ALA A 25 -16.42 51.50 -34.17
C ALA A 25 -16.06 50.41 -35.22
N SER A 26 -15.34 49.40 -34.70
CA SER A 26 -15.00 48.06 -35.20
C SER A 26 -13.70 47.89 -35.99
N GLY A 27 -12.64 47.47 -35.26
CA GLY A 27 -11.44 46.82 -35.81
C GLY A 27 -10.06 47.41 -35.42
N GLY A 28 -9.98 48.32 -34.43
CA GLY A 28 -8.73 48.74 -33.78
C GLY A 28 -8.65 48.22 -32.33
N GLY A 29 -7.54 48.45 -31.62
CA GLY A 29 -7.33 48.07 -30.22
C GLY A 29 -5.85 48.07 -29.82
N ALA A 30 -5.54 47.69 -28.58
CA ALA A 30 -4.15 47.47 -28.16
C ALA A 30 -3.75 46.02 -28.49
N GLY A 31 -2.85 45.87 -29.46
CA GLY A 31 -2.33 44.58 -29.89
C GLY A 31 -0.92 44.34 -29.39
N PHE A 32 -0.59 43.08 -29.10
CA PHE A 32 0.77 42.67 -28.79
C PHE A 32 1.65 42.74 -30.04
N GLU A 33 2.88 43.23 -29.89
CA GLU A 33 3.88 43.10 -30.94
C GLU A 33 4.29 41.64 -31.09
N LYS A 34 4.29 41.15 -32.34
CA LYS A 34 4.65 39.76 -32.62
C LYS A 34 6.14 39.55 -32.41
N ASN A 35 6.47 38.59 -31.57
CA ASN A 35 7.82 38.05 -31.47
C ASN A 35 7.89 36.77 -32.32
N THR A 36 8.82 36.69 -33.26
CA THR A 36 8.97 35.50 -34.12
C THR A 36 9.75 34.37 -33.46
N ALA A 37 10.33 34.61 -32.27
CA ALA A 37 11.02 33.59 -31.49
C ALA A 37 10.07 32.91 -30.50
N VAL A 38 10.25 31.60 -30.30
CA VAL A 38 9.59 30.85 -29.22
C VAL A 38 10.03 31.41 -27.88
N ILE A 39 9.08 31.79 -27.03
CA ILE A 39 9.35 32.36 -25.71
C ILE A 39 9.41 31.21 -24.69
N VAL A 40 10.62 30.87 -24.25
CA VAL A 40 10.87 29.94 -23.14
C VAL A 40 11.62 30.68 -22.05
N LYS A 41 11.08 30.66 -20.83
CA LYS A 41 11.66 31.30 -19.64
C LYS A 41 11.67 30.36 -18.46
N THR A 42 12.54 30.63 -17.49
CA THR A 42 12.45 29.95 -16.19
C THR A 42 11.37 30.62 -15.35
N VAL A 43 10.64 29.87 -14.54
CA VAL A 43 9.69 30.45 -13.56
C VAL A 43 10.37 31.52 -12.69
N GLY A 44 9.66 32.60 -12.42
CA GLY A 44 10.17 33.79 -11.74
C GLY A 44 10.94 34.77 -12.64
N GLU A 45 11.26 34.43 -13.89
CA GLU A 45 11.80 35.40 -14.85
C GLU A 45 10.66 36.20 -15.51
N GLU A 46 10.94 37.47 -15.82
CA GLU A 46 10.00 38.33 -16.53
C GLU A 46 10.09 38.13 -18.06
N VAL A 47 8.94 38.05 -18.72
CA VAL A 47 8.76 38.19 -20.17
C VAL A 47 8.31 39.61 -20.47
N ALA A 48 9.10 40.33 -21.25
CA ALA A 48 8.70 41.63 -21.77
C ALA A 48 7.64 41.47 -22.87
N LEU A 49 6.52 42.18 -22.71
CA LEU A 49 5.43 42.26 -23.66
C LEU A 49 5.26 43.73 -24.06
N VAL A 50 5.03 43.99 -25.35
CA VAL A 50 4.78 45.34 -25.86
C VAL A 50 3.38 45.37 -26.45
N LEU A 51 2.53 46.26 -25.93
CA LEU A 51 1.23 46.57 -26.49
C LEU A 51 1.31 47.88 -27.27
N THR A 52 0.84 47.85 -28.51
CA THR A 52 0.72 49.03 -29.35
C THR A 52 -0.76 49.26 -29.65
N ALA A 53 -1.28 50.40 -29.22
CA ALA A 53 -2.63 50.86 -29.49
C ALA A 53 -2.74 51.26 -30.97
N ARG A 54 -3.62 50.61 -31.72
CA ARG A 54 -3.82 50.85 -33.16
C ARG A 54 -5.28 51.10 -33.50
N ASP A 55 -5.51 51.96 -34.48
CA ASP A 55 -6.81 52.12 -35.11
C ASP A 55 -7.11 50.96 -36.06
N ARG A 56 -8.29 50.98 -36.69
CA ARG A 56 -8.73 49.94 -37.64
C ARG A 56 -7.80 49.79 -38.86
N ASN A 57 -7.12 50.86 -39.23
CA ASN A 57 -6.24 50.88 -40.39
C ASN A 57 -4.81 50.47 -40.02
N GLY A 58 -4.57 50.12 -38.74
CA GLY A 58 -3.26 49.72 -38.22
C GLY A 58 -2.37 50.89 -37.79
N ASN A 59 -2.86 52.13 -37.83
CA ASN A 59 -2.08 53.30 -37.41
C ASN A 59 -2.04 53.40 -35.89
N VAL A 60 -0.92 53.85 -35.34
CA VAL A 60 -0.75 53.99 -33.89
C VAL A 60 -1.62 55.11 -33.32
N ILE A 61 -2.41 54.82 -32.29
CA ILE A 61 -3.21 55.79 -31.54
C ILE A 61 -2.34 56.40 -30.44
N ARG A 62 -1.59 57.45 -30.79
CA ARG A 62 -0.62 58.10 -29.89
C ARG A 62 -1.22 58.66 -28.60
N GLY A 63 -2.48 59.10 -28.65
CA GLY A 63 -3.23 59.69 -27.54
C GLY A 63 -4.02 58.68 -26.69
N TRP A 64 -3.66 57.39 -26.69
CA TRP A 64 -4.39 56.37 -25.93
C TRP A 64 -4.45 56.68 -24.42
N ASN A 65 -3.41 57.29 -23.86
CA ASN A 65 -3.36 57.68 -22.45
C ASN A 65 -4.43 58.68 -22.01
N THR A 66 -4.97 59.45 -22.93
CA THR A 66 -6.00 60.46 -22.64
C THR A 66 -7.37 60.00 -23.13
N ASN A 67 -7.44 59.56 -24.39
CA ASN A 67 -8.69 59.25 -25.09
C ASN A 67 -9.01 57.75 -25.18
N GLY A 68 -8.11 56.90 -24.71
CA GLY A 68 -8.31 55.45 -24.69
C GLY A 68 -9.12 54.99 -23.49
N VAL A 69 -9.11 53.68 -23.30
CA VAL A 69 -9.80 52.96 -22.23
C VAL A 69 -8.81 52.07 -21.50
N ASP A 70 -9.10 51.78 -20.24
CA ASP A 70 -8.38 50.77 -19.48
C ASP A 70 -8.56 49.41 -20.13
N ILE A 71 -7.53 48.58 -20.02
CA ILE A 71 -7.48 47.28 -20.69
C ILE A 71 -7.47 46.20 -19.63
N ILE A 72 -8.38 45.25 -19.74
CA ILE A 72 -8.35 44.05 -18.90
C ILE A 72 -7.36 43.08 -19.53
N LEU A 73 -6.31 42.74 -18.79
CA LEU A 73 -5.36 41.69 -19.14
C LEU A 73 -5.78 40.41 -18.44
N THR A 74 -5.77 39.28 -19.15
CA THR A 74 -6.02 37.99 -18.54
C THR A 74 -5.07 36.92 -19.03
N ALA A 75 -4.47 36.17 -18.11
CA ALA A 75 -3.69 34.99 -18.47
C ALA A 75 -4.63 33.83 -18.90
N ARG A 76 -4.22 33.09 -19.93
CA ARG A 76 -4.96 32.00 -20.57
C ARG A 76 -4.01 30.83 -20.84
N GLY A 77 -4.55 29.60 -20.86
CA GLY A 77 -3.78 28.40 -21.21
C GLY A 77 -2.99 27.76 -20.08
N SER A 78 -3.04 28.31 -18.87
CA SER A 78 -2.39 27.74 -17.68
C SER A 78 -3.21 26.58 -17.10
N ALA A 79 -2.72 25.35 -17.23
CA ALA A 79 -3.08 24.23 -16.36
C ALA A 79 -2.61 24.45 -14.91
N ALA A 80 -1.64 25.34 -14.68
CA ALA A 80 -1.22 25.75 -13.34
C ALA A 80 -2.33 26.45 -12.51
N ASN A 81 -3.48 26.77 -13.12
CA ASN A 81 -4.68 27.28 -12.43
C ASN A 81 -5.71 26.19 -12.07
N THR A 82 -5.50 24.96 -12.53
CA THR A 82 -6.31 23.80 -12.11
C THR A 82 -5.61 22.93 -11.07
N ASP A 83 -4.28 23.01 -10.98
CA ASP A 83 -3.55 22.40 -9.89
C ASP A 83 -3.62 23.28 -8.65
N ALA A 84 -4.15 22.72 -7.57
CA ALA A 84 -4.27 23.36 -6.26
C ALA A 84 -2.91 23.54 -5.55
N ASN A 85 -1.88 23.99 -6.27
CA ASN A 85 -0.62 24.43 -5.66
C ASN A 85 -0.81 25.88 -5.16
N PRO A 86 -0.93 26.12 -3.84
CA PRO A 86 -1.19 27.45 -3.30
C PRO A 86 -0.03 28.46 -3.48
N LEU A 87 1.08 28.03 -4.10
CA LEU A 87 2.29 28.82 -4.33
C LEU A 87 2.42 29.38 -5.77
N THR A 88 1.48 29.05 -6.67
CA THR A 88 1.45 29.62 -8.01
C THR A 88 0.93 31.06 -7.96
N VAL A 89 1.77 32.00 -8.35
CA VAL A 89 1.49 33.44 -8.43
C VAL A 89 1.86 33.90 -9.82
N ALA A 90 0.93 34.58 -10.47
CA ALA A 90 1.17 35.30 -11.72
C ALA A 90 1.07 36.80 -11.46
N GLU A 91 1.97 37.58 -12.07
CA GLU A 91 1.99 39.04 -11.94
C GLU A 91 2.29 39.70 -13.29
N ILE A 92 1.67 40.86 -13.51
CA ILE A 92 2.05 41.76 -14.59
C ILE A 92 2.53 43.08 -13.99
N HIS A 93 3.73 43.48 -14.37
CA HIS A 93 4.33 44.75 -13.99
C HIS A 93 4.33 45.73 -15.15
N ASP A 94 4.27 47.03 -14.84
CA ASP A 94 4.46 48.09 -15.81
C ASP A 94 5.95 48.33 -16.16
N ALA A 95 6.21 49.29 -17.04
CA ALA A 95 7.56 49.67 -17.45
C ALA A 95 8.51 50.11 -16.31
N ASN A 96 7.98 50.40 -15.11
CA ASN A 96 8.75 50.75 -13.91
C ASN A 96 8.85 49.58 -12.91
N HIS A 97 8.46 48.37 -13.32
CA HIS A 97 8.34 47.18 -12.46
C HIS A 97 7.35 47.36 -11.30
N GLN A 98 6.31 48.19 -11.46
CA GLN A 98 5.22 48.28 -10.51
C GLN A 98 4.10 47.33 -10.90
N ALA A 99 3.65 46.51 -9.95
CA ALA A 99 2.55 45.57 -10.17
C ALA A 99 1.25 46.28 -10.57
N LEU A 100 0.60 45.74 -11.60
CA LEU A 100 -0.72 46.20 -12.03
C LEU A 100 -1.79 45.77 -11.01
N PRO A 101 -2.85 46.57 -10.83
CA PRO A 101 -3.98 46.18 -9.99
C PRO A 101 -4.61 44.85 -10.45
N SER A 102 -4.55 43.84 -9.60
CA SER A 102 -5.23 42.55 -9.81
C SER A 102 -6.73 42.69 -9.47
N THR A 103 -7.58 42.13 -10.32
CA THR A 103 -9.04 42.04 -10.13
C THR A 103 -9.52 40.58 -10.02
N GLY A 104 -8.59 39.63 -10.07
CA GLY A 104 -8.79 38.20 -9.96
C GLY A 104 -7.45 37.46 -10.05
N PRO A 105 -7.42 36.13 -9.82
CA PRO A 105 -6.17 35.35 -9.76
C PRO A 105 -5.31 35.48 -11.03
N ASP A 106 -5.94 35.68 -12.19
CA ASP A 106 -5.27 35.77 -13.50
C ASP A 106 -5.61 37.03 -14.26
N THR A 107 -6.20 38.03 -13.59
CA THR A 107 -6.80 39.19 -14.25
C THR A 107 -6.24 40.47 -13.66
N TRP A 108 -5.76 41.35 -14.51
CA TRP A 108 -5.21 42.65 -14.13
C TRP A 108 -5.87 43.76 -14.95
N THR A 109 -5.97 44.94 -14.33
CA THR A 109 -6.39 46.15 -15.03
C THR A 109 -5.14 46.94 -15.42
N LEU A 110 -4.92 47.13 -16.72
CA LEU A 110 -3.91 48.03 -17.27
C LEU A 110 -4.54 49.42 -17.45
N PRO A 111 -4.15 50.42 -16.63
CA PRO A 111 -4.66 51.78 -16.78
C PRO A 111 -4.18 52.38 -18.10
N LYS A 112 -5.07 53.08 -18.82
CA LYS A 112 -4.74 53.71 -20.10
C LYS A 112 -3.56 54.68 -19.99
N GLU A 113 -3.36 55.31 -18.83
CA GLU A 113 -2.30 56.28 -18.57
C GLU A 113 -0.89 55.67 -18.68
N LYS A 114 -0.76 54.34 -18.63
CA LYS A 114 0.51 53.62 -18.82
C LYS A 114 0.98 53.61 -20.29
N PHE A 115 0.15 54.02 -21.25
CA PHE A 115 0.57 54.17 -22.64
C PHE A 115 1.35 55.47 -22.84
N ILE A 116 2.48 55.40 -23.53
CA ILE A 116 3.29 56.54 -23.94
C ILE A 116 3.36 56.53 -25.45
N ASP A 117 2.82 57.57 -26.10
CA ASP A 117 2.78 57.68 -27.56
C ASP A 117 2.11 56.47 -28.25
N GLY A 118 1.11 55.89 -27.57
CA GLY A 118 0.35 54.73 -28.06
C GLY A 118 1.03 53.38 -27.84
N VAL A 119 2.14 53.33 -27.10
CA VAL A 119 2.88 52.09 -26.79
C VAL A 119 2.95 51.90 -25.27
N CYS A 120 2.80 50.65 -24.81
CA CYS A 120 2.95 50.28 -23.41
C CYS A 120 3.83 49.03 -23.31
N ALA A 121 4.87 49.09 -22.47
CA ALA A 121 5.70 47.94 -22.13
C ALA A 121 5.22 47.35 -20.81
N LEU A 122 5.10 46.02 -20.78
CA LEU A 122 4.68 45.22 -19.65
C LEU A 122 5.68 44.10 -19.41
N PHE A 123 5.74 43.61 -18.18
CA PHE A 123 6.53 42.44 -17.81
C PHE A 123 5.61 41.42 -17.16
N PHE A 124 5.49 40.24 -17.76
CA PHE A 124 4.73 39.14 -17.19
C PHE A 124 5.68 38.14 -16.53
N MET A 125 5.35 37.70 -15.31
CA MET A 125 6.04 36.61 -14.65
C MET A 125 5.05 35.64 -13.99
N THR A 126 5.47 34.40 -13.83
CA THR A 126 4.74 33.37 -13.09
C THR A 126 5.70 32.53 -12.27
N THR A 127 5.26 32.06 -11.10
CA THR A 127 5.98 31.06 -10.30
C THR A 127 5.55 29.63 -10.62
N GLY A 128 4.48 29.42 -11.39
CA GLY A 128 4.05 28.10 -11.86
C GLY A 128 4.65 27.75 -13.21
N ALA A 129 5.25 26.56 -13.32
CA ALA A 129 5.79 26.05 -14.58
C ALA A 129 4.66 25.51 -15.45
N ASP A 130 4.55 26.01 -16.69
CA ASP A 130 3.53 25.59 -17.65
C ASP A 130 3.92 25.96 -19.08
N SER A 131 3.23 25.39 -20.05
CA SER A 131 3.39 25.67 -21.47
C SER A 131 2.15 26.36 -22.04
N MET A 132 2.30 27.01 -23.19
CA MET A 132 1.19 27.64 -23.92
C MET A 132 0.45 28.75 -23.15
N ILE A 133 1.11 29.39 -22.18
CA ILE A 133 0.56 30.55 -21.48
C ILE A 133 0.44 31.72 -22.46
N THR A 134 -0.73 32.34 -22.55
CA THR A 134 -0.98 33.54 -23.36
C THR A 134 -1.62 34.64 -22.52
N ILE A 135 -1.38 35.89 -22.88
CA ILE A 135 -2.04 37.05 -22.26
C ILE A 135 -3.05 37.60 -23.26
N GLU A 136 -4.32 37.64 -22.86
CA GLU A 136 -5.39 38.28 -23.60
C GLU A 136 -5.57 39.72 -23.11
N ALA A 137 -5.50 40.68 -24.03
CA ALA A 137 -5.81 42.08 -23.81
C ALA A 137 -7.24 42.38 -24.30
N THR A 138 -8.11 42.77 -23.38
CA THR A 138 -9.54 43.04 -23.59
C THR A 138 -9.84 44.53 -23.30
N PRO A 139 -9.72 45.40 -24.30
CA PRO A 139 -10.09 46.83 -24.17
C PRO A 139 -11.61 47.07 -24.16
N GLY A 140 -12.43 46.08 -24.55
CA GLY A 140 -13.89 46.23 -24.66
C GLY A 140 -14.34 47.00 -25.92
N ALA A 141 -15.64 46.97 -26.19
CA ALA A 141 -16.21 47.63 -27.37
C ALA A 141 -15.90 49.14 -27.38
N PRO A 142 -15.53 49.74 -28.53
CA PRO A 142 -15.59 49.19 -29.89
C PRO A 142 -14.32 48.45 -30.35
N PHE A 143 -13.35 48.25 -29.46
CA PHE A 143 -12.07 47.62 -29.77
C PHE A 143 -12.17 46.09 -29.68
N GLY A 144 -11.32 45.39 -30.45
CA GLY A 144 -11.21 43.94 -30.42
C GLY A 144 -10.22 43.43 -29.37
N ASN A 145 -10.37 42.18 -28.94
CA ASN A 145 -9.41 41.51 -28.08
C ASN A 145 -8.17 41.11 -28.88
N ASN A 146 -7.02 41.12 -28.23
CA ASN A 146 -5.75 40.67 -28.80
C ASN A 146 -5.08 39.68 -27.85
N ILE A 147 -4.38 38.69 -28.40
CA ILE A 147 -3.72 37.64 -27.63
C ILE A 147 -2.22 37.70 -27.95
N SER A 148 -1.38 37.53 -26.93
CA SER A 148 0.07 37.42 -27.10
C SER A 148 0.45 36.14 -27.83
N GLU A 149 1.69 36.06 -28.29
CA GLU A 149 2.29 34.77 -28.66
C GLU A 149 2.34 33.85 -27.42
N PRO A 150 2.23 32.52 -27.60
CA PRO A 150 2.31 31.56 -26.50
C PRO A 150 3.71 31.55 -25.88
N MET A 151 3.75 31.41 -24.56
CA MET A 151 4.96 31.40 -23.74
C MET A 151 5.03 30.09 -22.95
N THR A 152 6.25 29.61 -22.71
CA THR A 152 6.52 28.44 -21.86
C THR A 152 7.41 28.85 -20.71
N PHE A 153 7.00 28.48 -19.49
CA PHE A 153 7.78 28.66 -18.28
C PHE A 153 8.21 27.29 -17.76
N VAL A 154 9.51 27.04 -17.73
CA VAL A 154 10.09 25.79 -17.22
C VAL A 154 10.44 25.94 -15.73
N PRO A 155 10.43 24.84 -14.94
CA PRO A 155 10.83 24.87 -13.54
C PRO A 155 12.24 25.44 -13.34
N ALA A 156 12.47 26.09 -12.20
CA ALA A 156 13.81 26.53 -11.83
C ALA A 156 14.66 25.34 -11.34
N ALA A 157 15.92 25.61 -11.00
CA ALA A 157 16.81 24.61 -10.41
C ALA A 157 16.19 24.03 -9.13
N VAL A 158 16.45 22.74 -8.87
CA VAL A 158 15.95 22.07 -7.68
C VAL A 158 16.55 22.70 -6.42
N GLU A 159 15.68 23.21 -5.55
CA GLU A 159 16.04 23.78 -4.25
C GLU A 159 15.37 23.05 -3.07
N ASN A 160 14.46 22.10 -3.36
CA ASN A 160 13.75 21.31 -2.36
C ASN A 160 13.52 19.87 -2.85
N LEU A 161 13.37 18.94 -1.91
CA LEU A 161 12.93 17.57 -2.19
C LEU A 161 11.60 17.36 -1.46
N LEU A 162 10.52 17.06 -2.19
CA LEU A 162 9.31 16.57 -1.54
C LEU A 162 9.47 15.08 -1.28
N VAL A 163 9.35 14.67 -0.03
CA VAL A 163 9.51 13.28 0.41
C VAL A 163 8.20 12.85 1.05
N GLU A 164 7.44 12.03 0.34
CA GLU A 164 6.13 11.57 0.77
C GLU A 164 6.19 10.11 1.13
N LEU A 165 5.86 9.81 2.39
CA LEU A 165 5.45 8.47 2.74
C LEU A 165 4.00 8.32 2.28
N ILE A 166 3.66 7.21 1.64
CA ILE A 166 2.26 6.87 1.37
C ILE A 166 1.84 5.85 2.42
N PRO A 167 1.38 6.30 3.61
CA PRO A 167 0.89 5.41 4.63
C PRO A 167 -0.52 4.93 4.31
N HIS A 168 -0.86 3.78 4.88
CA HIS A 168 -2.06 3.04 4.56
C HIS A 168 -3.10 3.19 5.66
N LYS A 169 -4.31 3.65 5.31
CA LYS A 169 -5.50 3.87 6.17
C LYS A 169 -5.35 4.87 7.33
N GLN A 170 -4.17 4.99 7.93
CA GLN A 170 -3.85 5.97 8.96
C GLN A 170 -2.69 6.82 8.45
N PRO A 171 -2.78 8.16 8.52
CA PRO A 171 -1.60 8.98 8.31
C PRO A 171 -0.52 8.54 9.31
N ASP A 172 0.73 8.55 8.88
CA ASP A 172 1.90 8.38 9.76
C ASP A 172 2.07 6.99 10.39
N THR A 173 1.49 5.93 9.83
CA THR A 173 1.72 4.55 10.32
C THR A 173 2.02 3.57 9.18
N VAL A 174 3.05 2.76 9.38
CA VAL A 174 3.40 1.59 8.56
C VAL A 174 3.61 0.38 9.46
N PHE A 175 3.74 -0.80 8.87
CA PHE A 175 3.71 -2.06 9.61
C PHE A 175 4.99 -2.88 9.45
N VAL A 176 5.40 -3.56 10.54
CA VAL A 176 6.56 -4.43 10.58
C VAL A 176 6.42 -5.57 9.56
N MET A 177 7.52 -5.87 8.86
CA MET A 177 7.64 -6.89 7.80
C MET A 177 6.65 -6.68 6.65
N ARG A 178 6.16 -5.45 6.48
CA ARG A 178 5.30 -5.06 5.36
C ARG A 178 5.98 -3.98 4.55
N ARG A 179 5.75 -4.05 3.25
CA ARG A 179 6.24 -3.08 2.28
C ARG A 179 5.44 -1.79 2.42
N TYR A 180 6.09 -0.65 2.26
CA TYR A 180 5.47 0.66 2.11
C TYR A 180 6.23 1.48 1.08
N GLU A 181 5.59 2.54 0.60
CA GLU A 181 6.06 3.36 -0.52
C GLU A 181 6.53 4.74 -0.03
N LEU A 182 7.71 5.13 -0.50
CA LEU A 182 8.32 6.43 -0.32
C LEU A 182 8.46 7.08 -1.69
N LEU A 183 7.76 8.18 -1.94
CA LEU A 183 7.94 8.99 -3.14
C LEU A 183 8.90 10.12 -2.85
N VAL A 184 9.83 10.35 -3.77
CA VAL A 184 10.70 11.53 -3.76
C VAL A 184 10.51 12.29 -5.06
N THR A 185 10.20 13.57 -4.94
CA THR A 185 10.00 14.47 -6.07
C THR A 185 10.89 15.71 -5.91
N PRO A 186 11.92 15.88 -6.76
CA PRO A 186 12.68 17.12 -6.83
C PRO A 186 11.80 18.30 -7.21
N ARG A 187 11.89 19.38 -6.45
CA ARG A 187 11.11 20.61 -6.67
C ARG A 187 11.98 21.84 -6.64
N ASP A 188 11.60 22.83 -7.43
CA ASP A 188 12.20 24.16 -7.34
C ASP A 188 11.70 24.92 -6.10
N ARG A 189 12.22 26.15 -5.92
CA ARG A 189 11.84 27.04 -4.81
C ARG A 189 10.36 27.46 -4.77
N TYR A 190 9.64 27.31 -5.88
CA TYR A 190 8.21 27.62 -6.00
C TYR A 190 7.34 26.36 -5.85
N GLY A 191 7.97 25.19 -5.67
CA GLY A 191 7.29 23.92 -5.50
C GLY A 191 6.94 23.21 -6.81
N ASN A 192 7.43 23.68 -7.97
CA ASN A 192 7.22 23.00 -9.24
C ASN A 192 8.07 21.73 -9.30
N PRO A 193 7.52 20.59 -9.72
CA PRO A 193 8.33 19.41 -9.99
C PRO A 193 9.27 19.70 -11.17
N ASN A 194 10.54 19.32 -11.04
CA ASN A 194 11.51 19.42 -12.13
C ASN A 194 11.82 18.00 -12.67
N PRO A 195 11.18 17.57 -13.77
CA PRO A 195 11.37 16.23 -14.31
C PRO A 195 12.65 16.07 -15.13
N ASP A 196 13.28 17.19 -15.52
CA ASP A 196 14.44 17.19 -16.42
C ASP A 196 15.77 17.19 -15.66
N GLU A 197 15.80 17.80 -14.47
CA GLU A 197 16.96 17.81 -13.58
C GLU A 197 17.12 16.46 -12.85
N GLU A 198 18.30 15.87 -12.97
CA GLU A 198 18.69 14.67 -12.23
C GLU A 198 19.46 15.07 -10.97
N VAL A 199 18.94 14.66 -9.81
CA VAL A 199 19.48 15.04 -8.50
C VAL A 199 20.20 13.85 -7.86
N PRO A 200 21.51 13.96 -7.57
CA PRO A 200 22.20 12.98 -6.75
C PRO A 200 21.72 13.13 -5.31
N ALA A 201 21.06 12.11 -4.76
CA ALA A 201 20.43 12.13 -3.45
C ALA A 201 21.01 11.04 -2.54
N SER A 202 21.12 11.38 -1.25
CA SER A 202 21.48 10.47 -0.19
C SER A 202 20.35 10.41 0.83
N PHE A 203 20.13 9.21 1.36
CA PHE A 203 19.03 8.92 2.27
C PHE A 203 19.60 8.65 3.66
N THR A 204 18.93 9.16 4.68
CA THR A 204 19.15 8.76 6.06
C THR A 204 17.80 8.50 6.72
N ALA A 205 17.81 7.62 7.71
CA ALA A 205 16.67 7.43 8.58
C ALA A 205 17.08 7.73 10.01
N ARG A 206 16.10 8.07 10.85
CA ARG A 206 16.34 8.31 12.28
C ARG A 206 16.98 7.11 12.97
N TYR A 207 16.58 5.89 12.59
CA TYR A 207 17.23 4.65 13.02
C TYR A 207 18.02 4.02 11.86
N PRO A 208 19.35 4.20 11.80
CA PRO A 208 20.18 3.69 10.71
C PRO A 208 20.17 2.14 10.62
N GLY A 209 20.26 1.61 9.40
CA GLY A 209 20.37 0.18 9.14
C GLY A 209 19.08 -0.63 9.35
N GLU A 210 17.95 0.03 9.60
CA GLU A 210 16.69 -0.63 9.90
C GLU A 210 16.00 -1.24 8.66
N PHE A 211 16.13 -0.57 7.52
CA PHE A 211 15.41 -0.94 6.31
C PHE A 211 16.17 -2.05 5.58
N THR A 212 15.48 -3.15 5.28
CA THR A 212 16.08 -4.34 4.65
C THR A 212 15.67 -4.48 3.19
N ASN A 213 16.51 -5.19 2.41
CA ASN A 213 16.30 -5.46 0.98
C ASN A 213 15.24 -6.53 0.75
N THR A 214 14.03 -6.11 0.38
CA THR A 214 12.93 -7.03 0.05
C THR A 214 12.87 -7.44 -1.44
N GLY A 215 13.83 -7.02 -2.26
CA GLY A 215 13.88 -7.39 -3.67
C GLY A 215 12.94 -6.58 -4.58
N GLN A 216 13.41 -6.35 -5.82
CA GLN A 216 12.85 -5.44 -6.84
C GLN A 216 12.56 -4.03 -6.29
N GLY A 217 13.65 -3.36 -5.89
CA GLY A 217 13.70 -1.93 -5.64
C GLY A 217 13.91 -1.56 -4.17
N SER A 218 15.08 -0.97 -3.88
CA SER A 218 15.19 0.16 -2.94
C SER A 218 15.62 -0.04 -1.47
N ALA A 219 16.40 -1.07 -1.11
CA ALA A 219 17.15 -1.00 0.17
C ALA A 219 18.55 -0.40 0.07
N GLY A 220 19.17 -0.45 -1.12
CA GLY A 220 20.49 0.15 -1.35
C GLY A 220 20.49 1.69 -1.35
N ILE A 221 19.34 2.34 -1.18
CA ILE A 221 19.25 3.80 -1.19
C ILE A 221 19.93 4.45 0.02
N PHE A 222 20.09 3.70 1.12
CA PHE A 222 20.81 4.14 2.31
C PHE A 222 22.32 3.81 2.26
N GLU A 223 22.78 3.04 1.27
CA GLU A 223 24.17 2.59 1.16
C GLU A 223 25.00 3.42 0.16
N GLY A 224 24.39 4.39 -0.53
CA GLY A 224 25.06 5.19 -1.54
C GLY A 224 24.24 6.36 -2.06
N ILE A 225 24.69 6.91 -3.20
CA ILE A 225 24.00 7.99 -3.89
C ILE A 225 23.00 7.38 -4.87
N SER A 226 21.75 7.82 -4.80
CA SER A 226 20.70 7.51 -5.77
C SER A 226 20.48 8.72 -6.67
N PHE A 227 20.32 8.52 -7.97
CA PHE A 227 20.01 9.61 -8.90
C PHE A 227 18.49 9.68 -9.09
N ILE A 228 17.91 10.82 -8.71
CA ILE A 228 16.46 11.06 -8.73
C ILE A 228 16.14 11.98 -9.90
N LYS A 229 15.31 11.52 -10.83
CA LYS A 229 14.83 12.32 -11.96
C LYS A 229 13.30 12.22 -12.03
N GLY A 230 12.63 13.37 -11.92
CA GLY A 230 11.18 13.41 -11.72
C GLY A 230 10.76 12.72 -10.41
N THR A 231 9.49 12.29 -10.34
CA THR A 231 8.98 11.56 -9.17
C THR A 231 9.42 10.10 -9.23
N VAL A 232 10.14 9.65 -8.21
CA VAL A 232 10.65 8.28 -8.10
C VAL A 232 10.07 7.60 -6.86
N ASN A 233 9.66 6.34 -7.02
CA ASN A 233 9.08 5.53 -5.95
C ASN A 233 10.14 4.56 -5.41
N TYR A 234 10.27 4.55 -4.08
CA TYR A 234 11.10 3.63 -3.35
C TYR A 234 10.24 2.76 -2.45
N PHE A 235 10.63 1.50 -2.32
CA PHE A 235 9.90 0.55 -1.51
C PHE A 235 10.75 0.08 -0.34
N LEU A 236 10.15 0.18 0.84
CA LEU A 236 10.83 0.00 2.10
C LEU A 236 10.06 -1.01 2.94
N SER A 237 10.79 -1.71 3.80
CA SER A 237 10.22 -2.53 4.86
C SER A 237 11.15 -2.48 6.07
N SER A 238 10.58 -2.61 7.26
CA SER A 238 11.35 -2.73 8.50
C SER A 238 11.02 -4.05 9.19
N THR A 239 12.01 -4.63 9.85
CA THR A 239 11.87 -5.85 10.64
C THR A 239 11.55 -5.57 12.11
N THR A 240 11.52 -4.29 12.51
CA THR A 240 11.46 -3.88 13.92
C THR A 240 10.43 -2.76 14.11
N ALA A 241 9.62 -2.83 15.16
CA ALA A 241 8.72 -1.75 15.51
C ALA A 241 9.50 -0.53 16.05
N ARG A 242 9.12 0.68 15.59
CA ARG A 242 9.78 1.94 15.97
C ARG A 242 8.79 3.09 16.09
N PRO A 243 8.82 3.85 17.19
CA PRO A 243 8.15 5.14 17.27
C PRO A 243 8.99 6.22 16.58
N ASP A 244 8.29 7.25 16.10
CA ASP A 244 8.85 8.51 15.63
C ASP A 244 9.94 8.38 14.55
N GLN A 245 9.81 7.41 13.64
CA GLN A 245 10.69 7.27 12.49
C GLN A 245 10.55 8.48 11.56
N GLU A 246 11.66 8.84 10.92
CA GLU A 246 11.71 9.88 9.89
C GLU A 246 12.75 9.46 8.85
N ILE A 247 12.42 9.66 7.58
CA ILE A 247 13.36 9.49 6.48
C ILE A 247 13.66 10.87 5.93
N ILE A 248 14.95 11.22 5.88
CA ILE A 248 15.44 12.48 5.36
C ILE A 248 16.22 12.17 4.10
N VAL A 249 15.92 12.92 3.05
CA VAL A 249 16.62 12.87 1.76
C VAL A 249 17.29 14.20 1.56
N PHE A 250 18.58 14.18 1.23
CA PHE A 250 19.34 15.38 0.94
C PHE A 250 20.09 15.20 -0.36
N LYS A 251 20.25 16.30 -1.11
CA LYS A 251 21.09 16.35 -2.29
C LYS A 251 22.55 16.16 -1.86
N ALA A 252 23.24 15.20 -2.47
CA ALA A 252 24.53 14.70 -2.00
C ALA A 252 25.67 15.72 -2.11
N ASP A 253 25.60 16.60 -3.12
CA ASP A 253 26.55 17.68 -3.37
C ASP A 253 26.13 19.02 -2.74
N ASP A 254 24.88 19.17 -2.30
CA ASP A 254 24.39 20.32 -1.55
C ASP A 254 23.36 19.89 -0.48
N PRO A 255 23.81 19.55 0.75
CA PRO A 255 22.93 19.10 1.82
C PRO A 255 21.91 20.15 2.31
N GLY A 256 22.03 21.41 1.88
CA GLY A 256 21.03 22.45 2.12
C GLY A 256 19.72 22.16 1.40
N VAL A 257 19.77 21.51 0.24
CA VAL A 257 18.62 21.01 -0.51
C VAL A 257 18.22 19.66 0.05
N ARG A 258 17.13 19.63 0.83
CA ARG A 258 16.67 18.44 1.53
C ARG A 258 15.16 18.42 1.70
N GLY A 259 14.64 17.23 1.94
CA GLY A 259 13.28 16.98 2.35
C GLY A 259 13.23 15.88 3.39
N SER A 260 12.13 15.80 4.12
CA SER A 260 11.88 14.65 4.98
C SER A 260 10.43 14.23 4.90
N THR A 261 10.19 12.97 5.22
CA THR A 261 8.85 12.50 5.52
C THR A 261 8.31 13.26 6.73
N GLY A 262 6.99 13.29 6.88
CA GLY A 262 6.41 13.46 8.22
C GLY A 262 6.94 12.39 9.18
N ILE A 263 6.86 12.65 10.48
CA ILE A 263 7.19 11.66 11.51
C ILE A 263 6.16 10.53 11.44
N PHE A 264 6.61 9.28 11.35
CA PHE A 264 5.74 8.11 11.27
C PHE A 264 6.15 7.00 12.25
N SER A 265 5.23 6.09 12.54
CA SER A 265 5.48 4.92 13.39
C SER A 265 5.51 3.64 12.56
N ILE A 266 6.47 2.77 12.86
CA ILE A 266 6.49 1.38 12.40
C ILE A 266 5.89 0.54 13.51
N ARG A 267 4.69 -0.02 13.30
CA ARG A 267 3.94 -0.74 14.32
C ARG A 267 3.82 -2.22 14.03
N ASP A 268 3.70 -2.99 15.09
CA ASP A 268 3.18 -4.36 14.99
C ASP A 268 1.72 -4.32 14.55
N HIS A 269 1.27 -5.39 13.92
CA HIS A 269 -0.08 -5.51 13.40
C HIS A 269 -0.62 -6.93 13.63
N PRO A 270 -0.71 -7.37 14.89
CA PRO A 270 -1.32 -8.65 15.16
C PRO A 270 -2.77 -8.67 14.63
N PRO A 271 -3.28 -9.83 14.17
CA PRO A 271 -4.69 -9.98 13.84
C PRO A 271 -5.55 -9.44 14.97
N HIS A 272 -6.62 -8.71 14.69
CA HIS A 272 -7.40 -8.10 15.77
C HIS A 272 -8.04 -9.16 16.68
N PRO A 273 -8.29 -8.81 17.97
CA PRO A 273 -9.03 -9.68 18.88
C PRO A 273 -10.40 -10.04 18.33
N PHE A 274 -10.84 -11.24 18.66
CA PHE A 274 -12.12 -11.80 18.24
C PHE A 274 -12.68 -12.70 19.35
N ARG A 275 -13.96 -13.07 19.22
CA ARG A 275 -14.70 -13.84 20.23
C ARG A 275 -15.12 -15.20 19.74
N LEU A 276 -15.23 -16.15 20.66
CA LEU A 276 -15.81 -17.46 20.41
C LEU A 276 -17.35 -17.34 20.26
N ILE A 277 -17.96 -18.20 19.42
CA ILE A 277 -19.41 -18.22 19.20
C ILE A 277 -20.02 -19.52 19.74
N LYS A 278 -19.54 -20.66 19.26
CA LYS A 278 -20.01 -21.98 19.69
C LYS A 278 -18.92 -23.04 19.54
N PRO A 279 -18.94 -24.14 20.32
CA PRO A 279 -19.80 -24.37 21.49
C PRO A 279 -19.56 -23.33 22.59
N VAL A 280 -20.59 -22.98 23.38
CA VAL A 280 -20.43 -21.95 24.44
C VAL A 280 -19.65 -22.48 25.64
N ASP A 281 -19.27 -21.60 26.56
CA ASP A 281 -18.59 -22.02 27.79
C ASP A 281 -19.45 -22.99 28.63
N GLY A 282 -18.89 -24.14 28.96
CA GLY A 282 -19.54 -25.22 29.69
C GLY A 282 -20.48 -26.09 28.86
N ASP A 283 -20.48 -25.95 27.53
CA ASP A 283 -21.39 -26.71 26.68
C ASP A 283 -21.10 -28.21 26.69
N ASN A 284 -22.16 -28.98 26.53
CA ASN A 284 -22.21 -30.43 26.73
C ASN A 284 -22.32 -31.12 25.36
N MET A 285 -21.20 -31.59 24.85
CA MET A 285 -21.08 -32.24 23.55
C MET A 285 -21.34 -33.74 23.68
N ARG A 286 -22.60 -34.11 23.56
CA ARG A 286 -23.07 -35.50 23.58
C ARG A 286 -22.82 -36.20 22.24
N MET A 287 -22.12 -37.32 22.28
CA MET A 287 -21.80 -38.17 21.13
C MET A 287 -22.66 -39.43 21.11
N ASP A 288 -23.53 -39.52 20.10
CA ASP A 288 -24.43 -40.66 19.91
C ASP A 288 -23.99 -41.55 18.73
N TYR A 289 -23.42 -40.98 17.66
CA TYR A 289 -22.99 -41.71 16.46
C TYR A 289 -21.66 -41.20 15.91
N ALA A 290 -20.83 -42.10 15.36
CA ALA A 290 -19.49 -41.76 14.86
C ALA A 290 -19.48 -40.69 13.74
N SER A 291 -20.54 -40.65 12.92
CA SER A 291 -20.71 -39.69 11.82
C SER A 291 -21.33 -38.36 12.25
N GLN A 292 -21.72 -38.22 13.53
CA GLN A 292 -22.23 -36.96 14.06
C GLN A 292 -21.16 -35.89 13.93
N VAL A 293 -21.58 -34.67 13.56
CA VAL A 293 -20.69 -33.56 13.27
C VAL A 293 -20.90 -32.46 14.30
N PHE A 294 -19.79 -31.93 14.80
CA PHE A 294 -19.74 -30.81 15.73
C PHE A 294 -19.02 -29.63 15.09
N GLU A 295 -19.49 -28.43 15.39
CA GLU A 295 -18.95 -27.19 14.84
C GLU A 295 -18.39 -26.32 15.97
N PHE A 296 -17.13 -25.93 15.82
CA PHE A 296 -16.51 -24.86 16.57
C PHE A 296 -16.47 -23.62 15.67
N SER A 297 -16.98 -22.49 16.13
CA SER A 297 -16.96 -21.25 15.36
C SER A 297 -16.73 -20.02 16.22
N TRP A 298 -16.21 -18.98 15.58
CA TRP A 298 -15.82 -17.72 16.19
C TRP A 298 -16.12 -16.56 15.24
N GLU A 299 -16.12 -15.35 15.77
CA GLU A 299 -16.28 -14.14 14.99
C GLU A 299 -15.04 -13.91 14.12
N LYS A 300 -15.23 -13.43 12.89
CA LYS A 300 -14.12 -12.79 12.18
C LYS A 300 -13.88 -11.42 12.83
N PRO A 301 -12.63 -11.05 13.13
CA PRO A 301 -12.33 -9.75 13.72
C PRO A 301 -12.90 -8.62 12.87
N LEU A 302 -13.54 -7.65 13.54
CA LEU A 302 -14.02 -6.41 12.94
C LEU A 302 -13.45 -5.22 13.74
N PRO A 303 -12.65 -4.33 13.12
CA PRO A 303 -12.21 -4.37 11.72
C PRO A 303 -11.31 -5.58 11.41
N PRO A 304 -11.15 -5.99 10.13
CA PRO A 304 -10.20 -7.04 9.75
C PRO A 304 -8.76 -6.61 10.08
N ASP A 305 -7.81 -7.53 9.88
CA ASP A 305 -6.39 -7.30 10.08
C ASP A 305 -5.95 -5.91 9.55
N PRO A 306 -5.15 -5.14 10.32
CA PRO A 306 -4.70 -3.81 9.91
C PRO A 306 -4.10 -3.79 8.49
N PHE A 307 -3.39 -4.85 8.11
CA PHE A 307 -2.81 -5.04 6.78
C PHE A 307 -3.77 -5.74 5.80
N THR A 308 -5.03 -5.29 5.77
CA THR A 308 -6.04 -5.74 4.79
C THR A 308 -6.35 -4.64 3.78
N ASN A 309 -6.36 -4.96 2.50
CA ASN A 309 -6.68 -4.04 1.39
C ASN A 309 -5.83 -2.75 1.40
N VAL A 310 -4.53 -2.93 1.59
CA VAL A 310 -3.51 -1.89 1.68
C VAL A 310 -2.97 -1.57 0.28
N ARG A 311 -3.08 -0.31 -0.17
CA ARG A 311 -2.64 0.09 -1.52
C ARG A 311 -1.18 0.54 -1.55
N ILE A 312 -0.32 -0.14 -2.31
CA ILE A 312 1.12 0.15 -2.48
C ILE A 312 1.45 0.13 -3.97
N GLY A 313 2.05 1.19 -4.52
CA GLY A 313 2.48 1.21 -5.92
C GLY A 313 1.34 0.99 -6.94
N GLY A 314 0.10 1.30 -6.56
CA GLY A 314 -1.09 1.08 -7.37
C GLY A 314 -1.82 -0.26 -7.12
N ASP A 315 -1.14 -1.25 -6.57
CA ASP A 315 -1.68 -2.58 -6.26
C ASP A 315 -2.24 -2.67 -4.82
N TYR A 316 -3.10 -3.66 -4.55
CA TYR A 316 -3.66 -3.92 -3.23
C TYR A 316 -3.09 -5.18 -2.60
N PHE A 317 -2.70 -5.08 -1.33
CA PHE A 317 -2.10 -6.14 -0.54
C PHE A 317 -2.99 -6.47 0.66
N THR A 318 -3.08 -7.74 1.00
CA THR A 318 -3.84 -8.24 2.14
C THR A 318 -3.13 -9.43 2.74
N ASP A 319 -2.99 -9.44 4.06
CA ASP A 319 -2.47 -10.61 4.75
C ASP A 319 -3.46 -11.76 4.76
N SER A 320 -2.92 -12.97 4.59
CA SER A 320 -3.69 -14.19 4.71
C SER A 320 -3.76 -14.61 6.17
N VAL A 321 -4.84 -14.23 6.85
CA VAL A 321 -5.11 -14.69 8.22
C VAL A 321 -5.62 -16.12 8.19
N THR A 322 -4.96 -17.00 8.96
CA THR A 322 -5.37 -18.38 9.20
C THR A 322 -5.67 -18.62 10.68
N TYR A 323 -6.45 -19.65 10.98
CA TYR A 323 -6.98 -19.96 12.29
C TYR A 323 -6.70 -21.41 12.66
N LYS A 324 -6.43 -21.61 13.95
CA LYS A 324 -6.19 -22.91 14.55
C LYS A 324 -6.96 -23.02 15.86
N VAL A 325 -7.81 -24.03 15.98
CA VAL A 325 -8.52 -24.36 17.22
C VAL A 325 -7.59 -25.17 18.10
N VAL A 326 -7.38 -24.73 19.34
CA VAL A 326 -6.47 -25.36 20.30
C VAL A 326 -7.27 -25.93 21.45
N PHE A 327 -7.11 -27.23 21.70
CA PHE A 327 -7.65 -27.94 22.86
C PHE A 327 -6.57 -28.12 23.90
N SER A 328 -6.89 -27.76 25.13
CA SER A 328 -5.99 -27.78 26.28
C SER A 328 -6.61 -28.58 27.43
N ASN A 329 -5.77 -29.07 28.34
CA ASN A 329 -6.25 -29.65 29.58
C ASN A 329 -6.84 -28.56 30.50
N MET A 330 -7.45 -28.96 31.61
CA MET A 330 -8.02 -28.01 32.59
C MET A 330 -6.99 -27.16 33.32
N GLU A 331 -5.70 -27.49 33.21
CA GLU A 331 -4.57 -26.66 33.70
C GLU A 331 -4.12 -25.63 32.65
N GLY A 332 -4.75 -25.59 31.47
CA GLY A 332 -4.43 -24.67 30.37
C GLY A 332 -3.27 -25.10 29.48
N SER A 333 -2.68 -26.28 29.71
CA SER A 333 -1.62 -26.82 28.85
C SER A 333 -2.20 -27.33 27.52
N PRO A 334 -1.70 -26.87 26.36
CA PRO A 334 -2.17 -27.34 25.06
C PRO A 334 -1.94 -28.85 24.90
N ILE A 335 -2.97 -29.56 24.47
CA ILE A 335 -2.92 -31.00 24.18
C ILE A 335 -2.80 -31.19 22.67
N LEU A 336 -3.74 -30.62 21.92
CA LEU A 336 -3.89 -30.80 20.48
C LEU A 336 -4.40 -29.52 19.83
N SER A 337 -4.13 -29.37 18.54
CA SER A 337 -4.60 -28.22 17.76
C SER A 337 -4.94 -28.62 16.33
N PHE A 338 -5.97 -28.01 15.78
CA PHE A 338 -6.50 -28.31 14.45
C PHE A 338 -6.65 -27.01 13.66
N ALA A 339 -6.18 -26.99 12.41
CA ALA A 339 -6.48 -25.88 11.51
C ALA A 339 -8.00 -25.79 11.32
N SER A 340 -8.52 -24.57 11.17
CA SER A 340 -9.92 -24.39 10.77
C SER A 340 -10.18 -24.95 9.37
N ASN A 341 -11.45 -24.98 8.98
CA ASN A 341 -11.84 -25.46 7.65
C ASN A 341 -11.14 -24.63 6.54
N ASP A 342 -11.03 -25.22 5.34
CA ASP A 342 -10.34 -24.62 4.18
C ASP A 342 -8.87 -24.21 4.46
N ALA A 343 -8.08 -25.17 4.96
CA ALA A 343 -6.66 -24.97 5.28
C ALA A 343 -6.40 -23.84 6.29
N GLY A 344 -7.32 -23.63 7.23
CA GLY A 344 -7.19 -22.62 8.27
C GLY A 344 -7.83 -21.28 7.94
N LYS A 345 -8.56 -21.09 6.83
CA LYS A 345 -9.07 -19.76 6.47
C LYS A 345 -10.48 -19.46 6.96
N GLU A 346 -11.29 -20.49 7.17
CA GLU A 346 -12.67 -20.34 7.63
C GLU A 346 -12.71 -20.00 9.12
N ASN A 347 -13.70 -19.25 9.56
CA ASN A 347 -13.93 -18.95 10.99
C ASN A 347 -14.72 -20.07 11.70
N ARG A 348 -14.52 -21.31 11.24
CA ARG A 348 -15.15 -22.51 11.77
C ARG A 348 -14.27 -23.73 11.56
N LEU A 349 -14.38 -24.68 12.47
CA LEU A 349 -13.83 -26.02 12.38
C LEU A 349 -14.98 -27.01 12.53
N THR A 350 -15.03 -27.99 11.63
CA THR A 350 -16.00 -29.07 11.65
C THR A 350 -15.31 -30.38 11.99
N MET A 351 -15.74 -31.06 13.05
CA MET A 351 -15.18 -32.33 13.51
C MET A 351 -16.25 -33.39 13.64
N THR A 352 -15.93 -34.64 13.29
CA THR A 352 -16.81 -35.78 13.57
C THR A 352 -16.66 -36.25 15.01
N ALA A 353 -17.67 -36.95 15.54
CA ALA A 353 -17.58 -37.62 16.83
C ALA A 353 -16.35 -38.53 16.90
N ALA A 354 -16.06 -39.31 15.85
CA ALA A 354 -14.87 -40.15 15.79
C ALA A 354 -13.55 -39.38 15.96
N GLN A 355 -13.44 -38.18 15.39
CA GLN A 355 -12.24 -37.34 15.53
C GLN A 355 -12.09 -36.78 16.96
N LEU A 356 -13.19 -36.34 17.57
CA LEU A 356 -13.18 -35.85 18.95
C LEU A 356 -12.92 -37.00 19.95
N LEU A 357 -13.39 -38.21 19.67
CA LEU A 357 -13.07 -39.40 20.45
C LEU A 357 -11.58 -39.78 20.34
N GLY A 358 -11.01 -39.70 19.13
CA GLY A 358 -9.57 -39.91 18.93
C GLY A 358 -8.72 -38.92 19.72
N MET A 359 -9.13 -37.65 19.78
CA MET A 359 -8.50 -36.62 20.61
C MET A 359 -8.51 -36.99 22.10
N ARG A 360 -9.64 -37.48 22.63
CA ARG A 360 -9.76 -37.92 24.04
C ARG A 360 -8.76 -39.02 24.40
N TYR A 361 -8.56 -39.98 23.49
CA TYR A 361 -7.62 -41.08 23.71
C TYR A 361 -6.17 -40.59 23.77
N VAL A 362 -5.79 -39.65 22.89
CA VAL A 362 -4.45 -39.03 22.87
C VAL A 362 -4.20 -38.14 24.08
N ALA A 363 -5.24 -37.49 24.62
CA ALA A 363 -5.17 -36.69 25.84
C ALA A 363 -4.88 -37.50 27.12
N GLY A 364 -4.85 -38.84 27.04
CA GLY A 364 -4.44 -39.69 28.15
C GLY A 364 -5.44 -39.78 29.30
N VAL A 365 -6.72 -39.47 29.06
CA VAL A 365 -7.80 -39.58 30.08
C VAL A 365 -8.06 -41.06 30.36
N PRO A 366 -7.68 -41.63 31.53
CA PRO A 366 -7.85 -43.04 31.81
C PRO A 366 -9.25 -43.34 32.34
N GLY A 367 -9.88 -44.43 31.88
CA GLY A 367 -10.95 -45.12 32.62
C GLY A 367 -12.38 -45.02 32.08
N ASN A 368 -13.19 -46.00 32.50
CA ASN A 368 -14.50 -46.42 31.97
C ASN A 368 -15.70 -45.52 32.31
N TYR A 369 -15.53 -44.20 32.43
CA TYR A 369 -16.64 -43.25 32.47
C TYR A 369 -16.41 -42.14 31.46
N HIS A 370 -17.47 -41.82 30.72
CA HIS A 370 -17.42 -41.32 29.36
C HIS A 370 -17.23 -39.80 29.23
N ASP A 371 -16.81 -39.09 30.28
CA ASP A 371 -16.80 -37.62 30.32
C ASP A 371 -15.36 -37.06 30.31
N GLY A 372 -15.15 -35.93 29.65
CA GLY A 372 -13.89 -35.20 29.70
C GLY A 372 -14.09 -33.70 29.48
N ASP A 373 -13.70 -32.90 30.47
CA ASP A 373 -13.67 -31.44 30.35
C ASP A 373 -12.38 -31.02 29.62
N PHE A 374 -12.55 -30.23 28.56
CA PHE A 374 -11.47 -29.61 27.81
C PHE A 374 -11.63 -28.10 27.79
N LEU A 375 -10.51 -27.39 27.77
CA LEU A 375 -10.51 -25.98 27.44
C LEU A 375 -10.22 -25.83 25.95
N TRP A 376 -10.96 -24.98 25.26
CA TRP A 376 -10.73 -24.66 23.86
C TRP A 376 -10.63 -23.15 23.64
N HIS A 377 -9.78 -22.77 22.71
CA HIS A 377 -9.65 -21.41 22.23
C HIS A 377 -9.19 -21.43 20.77
N VAL A 378 -9.12 -20.26 20.13
CA VAL A 378 -8.70 -20.14 18.74
C VAL A 378 -7.48 -19.22 18.66
N GLU A 379 -6.48 -19.61 17.88
CA GLU A 379 -5.34 -18.78 17.51
C GLU A 379 -5.49 -18.34 16.05
N ALA A 380 -5.57 -17.03 15.82
CA ALA A 380 -5.49 -16.41 14.49
C ALA A 380 -4.05 -15.97 14.21
N THR A 381 -3.55 -16.19 12.99
CA THR A 381 -2.20 -15.78 12.58
C THR A 381 -2.17 -15.30 11.14
N ASP A 382 -1.47 -14.20 10.90
CA ASP A 382 -1.10 -13.67 9.58
C ASP A 382 0.24 -14.26 9.08
N GLY A 383 0.81 -15.22 9.82
CA GLY A 383 2.14 -15.79 9.59
C GLY A 383 3.27 -15.11 10.36
N LEU A 384 3.03 -13.94 10.96
CA LEU A 384 4.01 -13.21 11.77
C LEU A 384 3.60 -13.12 13.23
N TYR A 385 2.34 -12.75 13.47
CA TYR A 385 1.75 -12.61 14.79
C TYR A 385 0.73 -13.72 15.05
N VAL A 386 0.45 -13.93 16.33
CA VAL A 386 -0.61 -14.82 16.78
C VAL A 386 -1.49 -14.07 17.76
N THR A 387 -2.78 -14.00 17.45
CA THR A 387 -3.80 -13.44 18.34
C THR A 387 -4.72 -14.56 18.79
N ARG A 388 -4.82 -14.72 20.11
CA ARG A 388 -5.77 -15.66 20.71
C ARG A 388 -7.16 -15.04 20.79
N SER A 389 -8.19 -15.88 20.72
CA SER A 389 -9.54 -15.50 21.10
C SER A 389 -9.52 -14.89 22.50
N SER A 390 -10.40 -13.91 22.72
CA SER A 390 -10.47 -13.18 23.99
C SER A 390 -10.81 -14.12 25.16
N GLU A 391 -11.53 -15.19 24.86
CA GLU A 391 -11.96 -16.21 25.81
C GLU A 391 -11.24 -17.54 25.57
N GLN A 392 -11.15 -18.33 26.66
CA GLN A 392 -10.85 -19.75 26.65
C GLN A 392 -12.01 -20.45 27.35
N TRP A 393 -12.75 -21.27 26.60
CA TRP A 393 -14.02 -21.84 27.05
C TRP A 393 -13.88 -23.32 27.35
N LYS A 394 -14.64 -23.78 28.35
CA LYS A 394 -14.76 -25.19 28.68
C LYS A 394 -15.77 -25.86 27.78
N VAL A 395 -15.48 -27.08 27.34
CA VAL A 395 -16.46 -28.00 26.75
C VAL A 395 -16.38 -29.32 27.47
N ASN A 396 -17.54 -29.88 27.79
CA ASN A 396 -17.63 -31.23 28.29
C ASN A 396 -17.96 -32.15 27.12
N ILE A 397 -17.09 -33.12 26.88
CA ILE A 397 -17.27 -34.08 25.80
C ILE A 397 -17.61 -35.42 26.43
N TYR A 398 -18.81 -35.94 26.13
CA TYR A 398 -19.23 -37.23 26.67
C TYR A 398 -20.02 -38.11 25.71
N ILE A 399 -19.99 -39.42 26.00
CA ILE A 399 -20.62 -40.48 25.22
C ILE A 399 -21.80 -41.02 26.01
N GLU A 400 -23.00 -40.94 25.45
CA GLU A 400 -24.19 -41.57 26.04
C GLU A 400 -24.51 -42.82 25.24
N PHE A 401 -23.88 -43.94 25.61
CA PHE A 401 -24.01 -45.23 24.92
C PHE A 401 -23.71 -45.19 23.41
N LEU A 402 -22.43 -45.02 23.06
CA LEU A 402 -21.93 -45.73 21.86
C LEU A 402 -21.95 -47.21 22.26
N ASP A 403 -22.97 -47.95 21.85
CA ASP A 403 -22.82 -49.39 21.79
C ASP A 403 -21.57 -49.61 20.91
N VAL A 404 -20.51 -50.16 21.50
CA VAL A 404 -19.20 -50.27 20.82
C VAL A 404 -19.31 -51.18 19.58
N SER A 405 -20.47 -51.86 19.41
CA SER A 405 -20.86 -52.59 18.21
C SER A 405 -21.44 -51.75 17.05
N ILE A 406 -21.69 -50.44 17.23
CA ILE A 406 -22.17 -49.47 16.21
C ILE A 406 -21.20 -48.32 15.92
N LEU A 407 -19.92 -48.42 16.32
CA LEU A 407 -18.92 -47.96 15.34
C LEU A 407 -19.25 -48.75 14.08
N PRO A 408 -19.58 -48.11 12.94
CA PRO A 408 -19.90 -48.87 11.74
C PRO A 408 -18.71 -49.81 11.57
N VAL A 409 -18.94 -51.12 11.74
CA VAL A 409 -17.96 -52.11 11.31
C VAL A 409 -17.79 -51.75 9.85
N PRO A 410 -16.66 -51.15 9.44
CA PRO A 410 -16.58 -50.76 8.06
C PRO A 410 -16.69 -52.07 7.30
N ALA A 411 -17.67 -52.12 6.39
CA ALA A 411 -17.92 -53.30 5.58
C ALA A 411 -16.70 -53.62 4.69
N GLU A 412 -15.68 -52.76 4.72
CA GLU A 412 -14.54 -52.73 3.83
C GLU A 412 -13.23 -52.75 4.60
N PHE A 413 -12.24 -53.41 3.99
CA PHE A 413 -10.84 -53.31 4.36
C PHE A 413 -10.33 -51.86 4.21
N THR A 414 -10.04 -51.18 5.33
CA THR A 414 -9.51 -49.80 5.32
C THR A 414 -8.26 -49.65 6.17
N LEU A 415 -7.39 -48.73 5.74
CA LEU A 415 -6.33 -48.14 6.55
C LEU A 415 -6.70 -46.66 6.73
N ASP A 416 -7.02 -46.25 7.94
CA ASP A 416 -7.54 -44.90 8.21
C ASP A 416 -6.39 -43.87 8.21
N GLN A 417 -6.70 -42.61 8.51
CA GLN A 417 -5.64 -41.62 8.68
C GLN A 417 -4.77 -42.00 9.89
N ILE A 418 -3.45 -41.93 9.70
CA ILE A 418 -2.49 -42.11 10.78
C ILE A 418 -2.54 -40.86 11.64
N TYR A 419 -2.72 -41.02 12.95
CA TYR A 419 -2.91 -39.90 13.84
C TYR A 419 -2.13 -40.04 15.15
N PRO A 420 -1.37 -39.01 15.55
CA PRO A 420 -1.08 -37.77 14.81
C PRO A 420 -0.24 -37.98 13.54
N ASN A 421 -0.40 -37.12 12.54
CA ASN A 421 0.45 -37.05 11.34
C ASN A 421 0.40 -35.62 10.76
N PRO A 422 1.48 -34.81 10.83
CA PRO A 422 2.82 -35.17 11.31
C PRO A 422 2.89 -35.56 12.79
N PHE A 423 3.89 -36.35 13.17
CA PHE A 423 4.12 -36.82 14.55
C PHE A 423 5.58 -36.69 14.96
N THR A 424 5.86 -36.58 16.27
CA THR A 424 7.21 -36.31 16.80
C THR A 424 7.95 -37.57 17.26
N SER A 425 7.27 -38.48 17.96
CA SER A 425 7.90 -39.70 18.50
C SER A 425 6.99 -40.93 18.48
N SER A 426 5.67 -40.73 18.52
CA SER A 426 4.69 -41.80 18.42
C SER A 426 3.47 -41.37 17.61
N THR A 427 2.85 -42.32 16.94
CA THR A 427 1.58 -42.16 16.23
C THR A 427 0.74 -43.43 16.37
N SER A 428 -0.55 -43.36 16.07
CA SER A 428 -1.45 -44.50 16.07
C SER A 428 -1.88 -44.83 14.65
N ILE A 429 -1.87 -46.11 14.32
CA ILE A 429 -2.30 -46.64 13.03
C ILE A 429 -3.63 -47.36 13.24
N SER A 430 -4.69 -46.77 12.71
CA SER A 430 -6.04 -47.33 12.76
C SER A 430 -6.36 -48.02 11.44
N PHE A 431 -6.89 -49.24 11.50
CA PHE A 431 -7.30 -50.02 10.35
C PHE A 431 -8.50 -50.88 10.68
N SER A 432 -9.21 -51.34 9.66
CA SER A 432 -10.38 -52.18 9.86
C SER A 432 -10.46 -53.36 8.90
N LEU A 433 -11.05 -54.45 9.40
CA LEU A 433 -11.15 -55.73 8.73
C LEU A 433 -12.61 -56.15 8.55
N GLU A 434 -12.97 -56.51 7.33
CA GLU A 434 -14.28 -57.09 6.99
C GLU A 434 -14.46 -58.53 7.52
N ALA A 435 -13.36 -59.25 7.77
CA ALA A 435 -13.34 -60.63 8.28
C ALA A 435 -12.03 -60.91 9.04
N THR A 436 -12.09 -61.83 10.01
CA THR A 436 -10.93 -62.28 10.79
C THR A 436 -9.81 -62.78 9.87
N SER A 437 -8.69 -62.07 9.84
CA SER A 437 -7.63 -62.26 8.85
C SER A 437 -6.23 -62.10 9.46
N ARG A 438 -5.21 -62.68 8.81
CA ARG A 438 -3.81 -62.36 9.14
C ARG A 438 -3.46 -61.01 8.54
N VAL A 439 -2.97 -60.11 9.37
CA VAL A 439 -2.61 -58.73 9.01
C VAL A 439 -1.11 -58.57 9.08
N THR A 440 -0.53 -57.95 8.08
CA THR A 440 0.87 -57.49 8.11
C THR A 440 0.90 -55.96 7.98
N ILE A 441 1.48 -55.27 8.96
CA ILE A 441 1.68 -53.81 8.89
C ILE A 441 3.16 -53.51 8.88
N ARG A 442 3.62 -52.84 7.82
CA ARG A 442 5.01 -52.46 7.59
C ARG A 442 5.13 -50.95 7.42
N ILE A 443 6.17 -50.37 7.99
CA ILE A 443 6.57 -48.99 7.73
C ILE A 443 7.72 -49.02 6.74
N LEU A 444 7.58 -48.28 5.66
CA LEU A 444 8.52 -48.19 4.56
C LEU A 444 9.09 -46.77 4.49
N ASP A 445 10.35 -46.63 4.09
CA ASP A 445 10.89 -45.34 3.68
C ASP A 445 10.48 -44.98 2.24
N MET A 446 10.89 -43.79 1.78
CA MET A 446 10.60 -43.32 0.41
C MET A 446 11.25 -44.15 -0.70
N PHE A 447 12.22 -45.00 -0.39
CA PHE A 447 12.85 -45.94 -1.32
C PHE A 447 12.18 -47.33 -1.26
N GLY A 448 11.11 -47.48 -0.48
CA GLY A 448 10.38 -48.74 -0.30
C GLY A 448 11.10 -49.74 0.61
N ARG A 449 12.15 -49.33 1.33
CA ARG A 449 12.83 -50.18 2.30
C ARG A 449 12.02 -50.26 3.57
N GLU A 450 11.84 -51.46 4.10
CA GLU A 450 11.16 -51.66 5.37
C GLU A 450 12.03 -51.17 6.52
N VAL A 451 11.46 -50.30 7.34
CA VAL A 451 12.11 -49.74 8.54
C VAL A 451 11.48 -50.24 9.83
N ALA A 452 10.25 -50.78 9.79
CA ALA A 452 9.62 -51.46 10.92
C ALA A 452 8.49 -52.40 10.48
N THR A 453 8.27 -53.49 11.20
CA THR A 453 7.07 -54.34 11.12
C THR A 453 6.32 -54.25 12.45
N LEU A 454 5.03 -53.91 12.40
CA LEU A 454 4.20 -53.62 13.58
C LEU A 454 3.18 -54.70 13.90
N ALA A 455 2.79 -55.49 12.90
CA ALA A 455 1.87 -56.60 13.05
C ALA A 455 2.22 -57.70 12.04
N GLY A 456 2.10 -58.96 12.49
CA GLY A 456 2.25 -60.16 11.65
C GLY A 456 1.32 -61.30 12.06
N GLU A 457 0.26 -60.98 12.80
CA GLU A 457 -0.60 -61.94 13.50
C GLU A 457 -2.06 -61.90 13.00
N LYS A 458 -2.93 -62.72 13.58
CA LYS A 458 -4.34 -62.83 13.22
C LYS A 458 -5.16 -61.85 14.05
N TYR A 459 -5.93 -60.99 13.39
CA TYR A 459 -6.83 -60.02 14.01
C TYR A 459 -8.29 -60.42 13.71
N GLU A 460 -9.18 -60.18 14.67
CA GLU A 460 -10.62 -60.42 14.51
C GLU A 460 -11.26 -59.43 13.53
N LYS A 461 -12.45 -59.74 13.03
CA LYS A 461 -13.26 -58.79 12.25
C LYS A 461 -13.53 -57.53 13.08
N GLY A 462 -13.39 -56.34 12.50
CA GLY A 462 -13.64 -55.06 13.17
C GLY A 462 -12.50 -54.05 13.04
N ALA A 463 -12.61 -52.95 13.78
CA ALA A 463 -11.61 -51.89 13.84
C ALA A 463 -10.51 -52.19 14.86
N HIS A 464 -9.28 -51.85 14.52
CA HIS A 464 -8.07 -52.09 15.31
C HIS A 464 -7.18 -50.87 15.29
N VAL A 465 -6.45 -50.66 16.39
CA VAL A 465 -5.49 -49.56 16.54
C VAL A 465 -4.18 -50.12 17.06
N ILE A 466 -3.08 -49.77 16.39
CA ILE A 466 -1.73 -50.16 16.80
C ILE A 466 -0.91 -48.91 17.07
N PRO A 467 -0.35 -48.75 18.29
CA PRO A 467 0.58 -47.67 18.57
C PRO A 467 1.91 -47.94 17.86
N PHE A 468 2.47 -46.91 17.23
CA PHE A 468 3.78 -46.94 16.60
C PHE A 468 4.72 -45.94 17.27
N ASN A 469 5.88 -46.43 17.70
CA ASN A 469 6.95 -45.61 18.27
C ASN A 469 8.10 -45.50 17.26
N ALA A 470 8.38 -44.29 16.80
CA ALA A 470 9.39 -44.00 15.78
C ALA A 470 10.64 -43.33 16.34
N ARG A 471 10.93 -43.45 17.64
CA ARG A 471 12.12 -42.83 18.28
C ARG A 471 13.44 -43.18 17.58
N ASN A 472 13.52 -44.35 16.97
CA ASN A 472 14.71 -44.85 16.28
C ASN A 472 14.73 -44.50 14.78
N LEU A 473 13.73 -43.78 14.28
CA LEU A 473 13.65 -43.35 12.88
C LEU A 473 14.11 -41.89 12.72
N VAL A 474 14.60 -41.57 11.53
CA VAL A 474 15.03 -40.20 11.18
C VAL A 474 13.80 -39.39 10.75
N PRO A 475 13.68 -38.10 11.10
CA PRO A 475 12.61 -37.24 10.57
C PRO A 475 12.54 -37.31 9.04
N GLY A 476 11.33 -37.38 8.50
CA GLY A 476 11.12 -37.57 7.08
C GLY A 476 9.79 -38.20 6.73
N PHE A 477 9.65 -38.55 5.44
CA PHE A 477 8.46 -39.18 4.90
C PHE A 477 8.57 -40.70 4.95
N TYR A 478 7.49 -41.32 5.43
CA TYR A 478 7.33 -42.77 5.50
C TYR A 478 6.01 -43.19 4.87
N ILE A 479 5.88 -44.46 4.55
CA ILE A 479 4.66 -45.09 4.06
C ILE A 479 4.31 -46.23 5.00
N CYS A 480 3.13 -46.16 5.60
CA CYS A 480 2.53 -47.32 6.26
C CYS A 480 1.82 -48.16 5.21
N ARG A 481 2.16 -49.45 5.17
CA ARG A 481 1.53 -50.46 4.32
C ARG A 481 0.80 -51.46 5.20
N LEU A 482 -0.49 -51.62 4.96
CA LEU A 482 -1.34 -52.65 5.54
C LEU A 482 -1.54 -53.75 4.49
N GLU A 483 -1.30 -55.01 4.82
CA GLU A 483 -1.50 -56.17 3.94
C GLU A 483 -2.40 -57.22 4.60
N VAL A 484 -3.39 -57.70 3.84
CA VAL A 484 -4.31 -58.78 4.25
C VAL A 484 -4.56 -59.70 3.05
N GLY A 485 -3.93 -60.89 3.07
CA GLY A 485 -3.99 -61.84 1.95
C GLY A 485 -3.42 -61.23 0.66
N LYS A 486 -4.28 -61.01 -0.35
CA LYS A 486 -3.91 -60.37 -1.64
C LYS A 486 -4.17 -58.86 -1.69
N ARG A 487 -4.72 -58.26 -0.63
CA ARG A 487 -5.08 -56.84 -0.57
C ARG A 487 -4.04 -56.03 0.18
N SER A 488 -3.80 -54.80 -0.26
CA SER A 488 -2.91 -53.86 0.43
C SER A 488 -3.44 -52.44 0.39
N ALA A 489 -3.27 -51.70 1.48
CA ALA A 489 -3.59 -50.27 1.60
C ALA A 489 -2.38 -49.48 2.08
N PHE A 490 -2.30 -48.20 1.68
CA PHE A 490 -1.14 -47.34 1.93
C PHE A 490 -1.55 -45.98 2.52
N ARG A 491 -0.74 -45.49 3.47
CA ARG A 491 -0.86 -44.13 4.02
C ARG A 491 0.49 -43.47 4.18
N LYS A 492 0.57 -42.20 3.79
CA LYS A 492 1.76 -41.37 4.00
C LYS A 492 1.86 -40.96 5.46
N MET A 493 3.07 -40.97 5.99
CA MET A 493 3.44 -40.56 7.34
C MET A 493 4.54 -39.50 7.28
N VAL A 494 4.48 -38.54 8.18
CA VAL A 494 5.46 -37.46 8.32
C VAL A 494 5.97 -37.48 9.75
N LEU A 495 7.22 -37.94 9.94
CA LEU A 495 7.91 -37.84 11.21
C LEU A 495 8.65 -36.50 11.24
N VAL A 496 8.30 -35.67 12.21
CA VAL A 496 8.99 -34.40 12.51
C VAL A 496 9.76 -34.57 13.82
N ARG A 497 10.71 -33.68 14.11
CA ARG A 497 11.41 -33.64 15.40
C ARG A 497 11.12 -32.33 16.10
#